data_AF-A0A136L8C1-F1
#
_entry.id   AF-A0A136L8C1-F1
#
_cell.length_a   1.000
_cell.length_b   1.000
_cell.length_c   1.000
_cell.angle_alpha   90.00
_cell.angle_beta   90.00
_cell.angle_gamma   90.00
#
_symmetry.space_group_name_H-M   'P 1'
#
loop_
_entity.id
_entity.type
_entity.pdbx_description
1 polymer ?
#
loop_
_entity_poly.entity_id
_entity_poly.type
_entity_poly.pdbx_seq_one_letter_code
_entity_poly.pdbx_strand_id
1 'polypeptide(L)' 'MSALTIRRIIVLVIGLGAGALTAAIMVTVILPWLGPNAGIPISIAKYGYQYFLWTALPLGLFFVIWLDYFLKTKILPD' A
#
# COMPACT_ATOMS: atom_id res chain seq x y z
N MET A 1 22.34 13.13 -6.30
CA MET A 1 21.16 13.24 -5.41
C MET A 1 21.65 13.49 -3.99
N SER A 2 20.97 14.34 -3.21
CA SER A 2 21.32 14.50 -1.79
C SER A 2 20.86 13.26 -0.99
N ALA A 3 21.46 13.03 0.17
CA ALA A 3 21.04 11.96 1.08
C ALA A 3 19.54 12.09 1.46
N LEU A 4 19.03 13.32 1.56
CA LEU A 4 17.61 13.59 1.81
C LEU A 4 16.74 13.13 0.65
N THR A 5 17.11 13.44 -0.60
CA THR A 5 16.37 12.98 -1.79
C THR A 5 16.31 11.46 -1.85
N ILE A 6 17.43 10.77 -1.57
CA ILE A 6 17.47 9.31 -1.55
C ILE A 6 16.54 8.76 -0.48
N ARG A 7 16.56 9.32 0.74
CA ARG A 7 15.67 8.89 1.83
C ARG A 7 14.20 9.05 1.46
N ARG A 8 13.82 10.16 0.80
CA ARG A 8 12.45 10.39 0.31
C ARG A 8 12.02 9.34 -0.70
N ILE A 9 12.88 9.01 -1.67
CA ILE A 9 12.59 7.97 -2.67
C ILE A 9 12.40 6.61 -1.98
N ILE A 10 13.27 6.26 -1.03
CA ILE A 10 13.16 5.01 -0.26
C ILE A 10 11.82 4.96 0.47
N VAL A 11 11.43 6.04 1.17
CA VAL A 11 10.14 6.10 1.88
C VAL A 11 8.96 5.94 0.93
N LEU A 12 8.98 6.59 -0.23
CA LEU A 12 7.93 6.44 -1.24
C LEU A 12 7.83 5.00 -1.75
N VAL A 13 8.95 4.40 -2.14
CA VAL A 13 8.96 3.03 -2.69
C VAL A 13 8.54 2.01 -1.63
N ILE A 14 9.07 2.10 -0.41
CA ILE A 14 8.74 1.17 0.68
C ILE A 14 7.28 1.36 1.12
N GLY A 15 6.81 2.60 1.27
CA GLY A 15 5.44 2.89 1.70
C GLY A 15 4.40 2.42 0.69
N LEU A 16 4.60 2.74 -0.60
CA LEU A 16 3.70 2.28 -1.67
C LEU A 16 3.77 0.76 -1.84
N GLY A 17 4.95 0.16 -1.74
CA GLY A 17 5.14 -1.29 -1.78
C GLY A 17 4.45 -2.01 -0.63
N ALA A 18 4.56 -1.47 0.60
CA ALA A 18 3.85 -1.99 1.77
C ALA A 18 2.34 -1.90 1.58
N GLY A 19 1.82 -0.76 1.09
CA GLY A 19 0.41 -0.59 0.77
C GLY A 19 -0.12 -1.60 -0.25
N ALA A 20 0.62 -1.82 -1.34
CA ALA A 20 0.27 -2.82 -2.34
C ALA A 20 0.29 -4.24 -1.79
N LEU A 21 1.28 -4.59 -0.95
CA LEU A 21 1.36 -5.90 -0.30
C LEU A 21 0.21 -6.12 0.68
N THR A 22 -0.07 -5.13 1.54
CA THR A 22 -1.20 -5.18 2.48
C THR A 22 -2.51 -5.30 1.73
N ALA A 23 -2.72 -4.50 0.68
CA ALA A 23 -3.91 -4.60 -0.16
C ALA A 23 -4.02 -5.98 -0.82
N ALA A 24 -2.92 -6.55 -1.31
CA ALA A 24 -2.92 -7.87 -1.94
C ALA A 24 -3.40 -8.93 -0.96
N ILE A 25 -2.87 -8.94 0.27
CA ILE A 25 -3.31 -9.85 1.33
C ILE A 25 -4.80 -9.62 1.67
N MET A 26 -5.21 -8.35 1.80
CA MET A 26 -6.59 -8.01 2.13
C MET A 26 -7.57 -8.50 1.05
N VAL A 27 -7.32 -8.22 -0.22
CA VAL A 27 -8.29 -8.53 -1.29
C VAL A 27 -8.25 -9.99 -1.75
N THR A 28 -7.10 -10.65 -1.65
CA THR A 28 -6.95 -12.04 -2.13
C THR A 28 -7.26 -13.06 -1.04
N VAL A 29 -7.01 -12.72 0.23
CA VAL A 29 -7.20 -13.62 1.36
C VAL A 29 -8.33 -13.14 2.26
N ILE A 30 -8.22 -11.95 2.87
CA ILE A 30 -9.12 -11.57 3.98
C ILE A 30 -10.55 -11.27 3.51
N LEU A 31 -10.75 -10.43 2.49
CA LEU A 31 -12.07 -10.05 2.00
C LEU A 31 -12.90 -11.24 1.47
N PRO A 32 -12.32 -12.23 0.77
CA PRO A 32 -13.04 -13.45 0.41
C PRO A 32 -13.66 -14.22 1.57
N TRP A 33 -13.11 -14.13 2.79
CA TRP A 33 -13.71 -14.71 4.00
C TRP A 33 -14.92 -13.93 4.52
N LEU A 34 -15.03 -12.65 4.17
CA LEU A 34 -16.12 -11.76 4.60
C LEU A 34 -17.23 -11.62 3.55
N GLY A 35 -17.08 -12.29 2.41
CA GLY A 35 -17.92 -12.09 1.23
C GLY A 35 -18.44 -13.39 0.62
N PRO A 36 -19.00 -13.31 -0.60
CA PRO A 36 -19.68 -14.43 -1.26
C PRO A 36 -18.74 -15.54 -1.73
N ASN A 37 -17.42 -15.37 -1.60
CA ASN A 37 -16.42 -16.35 -2.02
C ASN A 37 -16.20 -17.46 -0.97
N ALA A 38 -16.94 -17.46 0.16
CA ALA A 38 -16.89 -18.50 1.19
C ALA A 38 -15.47 -18.82 1.68
N GLY A 39 -14.61 -17.80 1.79
CA GLY A 39 -13.22 -17.96 2.23
C GLY A 39 -12.26 -18.51 1.17
N ILE A 40 -12.72 -18.82 -0.05
CA ILE A 40 -11.85 -19.27 -1.14
C ILE A 40 -11.04 -18.06 -1.65
N PRO A 41 -9.70 -18.11 -1.57
CA PRO A 41 -8.85 -17.02 -2.06
C PRO A 41 -9.11 -16.70 -3.53
N ILE A 42 -9.05 -15.42 -3.87
CA ILE A 42 -9.25 -14.94 -5.25
C ILE A 42 -7.98 -14.26 -5.77
N SER A 43 -7.77 -14.28 -7.08
CA SER A 43 -6.70 -13.51 -7.69
C SER A 43 -7.03 -12.02 -7.76
N ILE A 44 -6.00 -11.18 -7.84
CA ILE A 44 -6.16 -9.73 -8.09
C ILE A 44 -6.89 -9.48 -9.42
N ALA A 45 -6.67 -10.33 -10.43
CA ALA A 45 -7.40 -10.24 -11.69
C ALA A 45 -8.91 -10.46 -11.51
N LYS A 46 -9.32 -11.41 -10.65
CA LYS A 46 -10.72 -11.65 -10.31
C LYS A 46 -11.32 -10.51 -9.47
N TYR A 47 -10.52 -9.90 -8.58
CA TYR A 47 -10.92 -8.70 -7.83
C TYR A 47 -11.04 -7.47 -8.74
N GLY A 48 -10.23 -7.38 -9.79
CA GLY A 48 -10.14 -6.29 -10.76
C GLY A 48 -8.98 -5.34 -10.46
N TYR A 49 -8.10 -5.15 -11.44
CA TYR A 49 -6.87 -4.36 -11.26
C TYR A 49 -7.12 -2.90 -10.88
N GLN A 50 -8.17 -2.29 -11.44
CA GLN A 50 -8.54 -0.92 -11.10
C GLN A 50 -9.03 -0.81 -9.64
N TYR A 51 -9.86 -1.75 -9.17
CA TYR A 51 -10.28 -1.79 -7.78
C TYR A 51 -9.11 -2.06 -6.83
N PHE A 52 -8.17 -2.92 -7.25
CA PHE A 52 -6.95 -3.16 -6.50
C PHE A 52 -6.12 -1.89 -6.34
N LEU A 53 -5.92 -1.12 -7.41
CA LEU A 53 -5.21 0.16 -7.36
C LEU A 53 -5.87 1.12 -6.37
N TRP A 54 -7.19 1.27 -6.41
CA TRP A 54 -7.93 2.14 -5.49
C TRP A 54 -7.92 1.67 -4.03
N THR A 55 -7.66 0.38 -3.79
CA THR A 55 -7.47 -0.17 -2.44
C THR A 55 -6.03 0.01 -1.96
N ALA A 56 -5.06 -0.26 -2.83
CA ALA A 56 -3.64 -0.21 -2.54
C ALA A 56 -3.12 1.22 -2.37
N LEU A 57 -3.61 2.18 -3.16
CA LEU A 57 -3.09 3.54 -3.17
C LEU A 57 -3.31 4.27 -1.82
N PRO A 58 -4.53 4.31 -1.24
CA PRO A 58 -4.73 4.93 0.07
C PRO A 58 -3.92 4.25 1.19
N LEU A 59 -3.80 2.92 1.17
CA LEU A 59 -2.97 2.18 2.11
C LEU A 59 -1.49 2.50 1.95
N GLY A 60 -1.01 2.62 0.71
CA GLY A 60 0.36 3.01 0.41
C GLY A 60 0.66 4.42 0.91
N LEU A 61 -0.26 5.36 0.68
CA LEU A 61 -0.14 6.72 1.21
C LEU A 61 -0.13 6.74 2.74
N PHE A 62 -0.96 5.93 3.40
CA PHE A 62 -0.93 5.80 4.85
C PHE A 62 0.47 5.38 5.35
N PHE A 63 1.08 4.36 4.74
CA PHE A 63 2.45 3.96 5.11
C PHE A 63 3.50 5.02 4.78
N VAL A 64 3.39 5.72 3.64
CA VAL A 64 4.28 6.83 3.28
C VAL A 64 4.23 7.93 4.36
N ILE A 65 3.04 8.34 4.77
CA ILE A 65 2.84 9.37 5.81
C ILE A 65 3.45 8.90 7.13
N TRP A 66 3.21 7.64 7.49
CA TRP A 66 3.71 7.09 8.75
C TRP A 66 5.24 7.00 8.77
N LEU A 67 5.85 6.58 7.66
CA LEU A 67 7.30 6.54 7.50
C LEU A 67 7.92 7.93 7.41
N ASP A 68 7.28 8.90 6.75
CA ASP A 68 7.74 10.28 6.68
C ASP A 68 7.84 10.90 8.08
N TYR A 69 6.84 10.66 8.92
CA TYR A 69 6.82 11.10 10.32
C TYR A 69 8.03 10.58 11.11
N PHE A 70 8.34 9.28 11.04
CA PHE A 70 9.44 8.70 11.82
C PHE A 70 10.82 8.98 11.23
N LEU A 71 10.94 9.01 9.90
CA LEU A 71 12.22 9.15 9.21
C LEU A 71 12.57 10.60 8.88
N LYS A 72 11.67 11.53 9.23
CA LYS A 72 11.80 12.99 9.07
C LYS A 72 12.20 13.35 7.64
N THR A 73 11.51 12.74 6.68
CA THR A 73 11.85 12.94 5.26
C THR A 73 11.32 14.24 4.69
N LYS A 74 10.42 14.92 5.40
CA LYS A 74 9.79 16.17 4.98
C LYS A 74 9.19 16.03 3.59
N ILE A 75 8.48 14.92 3.37
CA ILE A 75 7.69 14.71 2.15
C ILE A 75 6.43 15.55 2.27
N LEU A 76 5.76 15.44 3.43
CA LEU A 76 4.76 16.40 3.84
C LEU A 76 5.43 17.68 4.39
N PRO A 77 4.78 18.85 4.27
CA PRO A 77 5.21 20.06 4.94
C PRO A 77 5.19 19.90 6.47
N ASP A 78 6.13 20.58 7.14
CA ASP A 78 6.25 20.61 8.61
C ASP A 78 5.12 21.42 9.26
#